data_AF-A0A7X5CYR6-F1
#
_entry.id   AF-A0A7X5CYR6-F1
#
_cell.length_a   1.000
_cell.length_b   1.000
_cell.length_c   1.000
_cell.angle_alpha   90.00
_cell.angle_beta   90.00
_cell.angle_gamma   90.00
#
_symmetry.space_group_name_H-M   'P 1'
#
loop_
_entity.id
_entity.type
_entity.pdbx_description
1 polymer ?
#
loop_
_entity_poly.entity_id
_entity_poly.type
_entity_poly.pdbx_seq_one_letter_code
_entity_poly.pdbx_strand_id
1 'polypeptide(L)'
;MVRGSKNKQGRGAGMAYGYRFFRFWIFSLEKVRTYIANRIVFAVIPSLAVYKILKRCRAFIYRLYSVFRKIRRNQLMTYYEQVKKFKKMIPIGVKSTSELIDFLKSKVDVEEISFDDFPYYNLQMLTNNAVHCIQNMELQIKPEDMLFRIFRVIKNEKSDKYCEANSKDFMFVVIEEHTKYICSNSNRLFVEIDLASGISQDEYNNEGLLFRSLISHMAIASGEGYL
;
A
#
# COMPACT_ATOMS: atom_id res chain seq x y z
N MET A 1 45.39 -10.59 -28.02
CA MET A 1 45.44 -10.15 -26.61
C MET A 1 44.31 -9.15 -26.39
N VAL A 2 43.11 -9.61 -26.02
CA VAL A 2 41.98 -8.74 -25.62
C VAL A 2 41.34 -9.41 -24.39
N ARG A 3 41.31 -8.65 -23.29
CA ARG A 3 40.96 -9.09 -21.94
C ARG A 3 39.44 -9.25 -21.80
N GLY A 4 39.05 -10.30 -21.09
CA GLY A 4 37.66 -10.60 -20.72
C GLY A 4 37.06 -9.61 -19.73
N SER A 5 35.76 -9.38 -19.88
CA SER A 5 34.90 -8.69 -18.93
C SER A 5 34.16 -9.74 -18.09
N LYS A 6 34.48 -9.80 -16.79
CA LYS A 6 33.77 -10.59 -15.79
C LYS A 6 32.61 -9.79 -15.22
N ASN A 7 31.48 -10.49 -15.10
CA ASN A 7 30.31 -10.19 -14.26
C ASN A 7 30.62 -9.45 -12.95
N LYS A 8 29.78 -8.47 -12.63
CA LYS A 8 29.40 -8.15 -11.25
C LYS A 8 27.88 -7.98 -11.14
N GLN A 9 27.22 -9.08 -10.81
CA GLN A 9 25.95 -9.10 -10.10
C GLN A 9 26.11 -8.49 -8.70
N GLY A 10 25.02 -7.91 -8.21
CA GLY A 10 24.77 -7.80 -6.77
C GLY A 10 24.68 -6.36 -6.25
N ARG A 11 23.45 -5.82 -6.23
CA ARG A 11 22.88 -4.91 -5.21
C ARG A 11 21.54 -4.38 -5.72
N GLY A 12 20.46 -5.13 -5.49
CA GLY A 12 19.10 -4.68 -5.84
C GLY A 12 17.97 -5.36 -5.06
N ALA A 13 18.25 -6.47 -4.36
CA ALA A 13 17.22 -7.29 -3.72
C ALA A 13 16.73 -6.80 -2.34
N GLY A 14 17.18 -5.63 -1.85
CA GLY A 14 16.92 -5.18 -0.48
C GLY A 14 15.79 -4.16 -0.29
N MET A 15 15.30 -3.50 -1.36
CA MET A 15 14.33 -2.39 -1.23
C MET A 15 12.87 -2.80 -1.44
N ALA A 16 12.59 -3.87 -2.17
CA ALA A 16 11.21 -4.25 -2.51
C ALA A 16 10.40 -4.76 -1.29
N TYR A 17 11.05 -5.40 -0.31
CA TYR A 17 10.39 -5.88 0.90
C TYR A 17 10.03 -4.76 1.90
N GLY A 18 10.60 -3.57 1.76
CA GLY A 18 10.38 -2.46 2.70
C GLY A 18 9.04 -1.73 2.53
N TYR A 19 8.43 -1.81 1.35
CA TYR A 19 7.26 -1.01 1.00
C TYR A 19 5.92 -1.71 1.29
N ARG A 20 5.83 -3.05 1.15
CA ARG A 20 4.68 -3.84 1.65
C ARG A 20 4.49 -3.69 3.17
N PHE A 21 5.59 -3.51 3.92
CA PHE A 21 5.56 -3.29 5.37
C PHE A 21 5.12 -1.87 5.79
N PHE A 22 5.21 -0.86 4.92
CA PHE A 22 5.06 0.54 5.31
C PHE A 22 3.58 0.95 5.55
N ARG A 23 2.63 0.31 4.84
CA ARG A 23 1.18 0.49 5.09
C ARG A 23 0.73 -0.07 6.44
N PHE A 24 1.38 -1.13 6.93
CA PHE A 24 1.14 -1.68 8.27
C PHE A 24 1.84 -0.88 9.38
N TRP A 25 2.98 -0.23 9.07
CA TRP A 25 3.83 0.41 10.07
C TRP A 25 3.28 1.72 10.64
N ILE A 26 2.54 2.52 9.87
CA ILE A 26 1.96 3.78 10.38
C ILE A 26 0.88 3.49 11.43
N PHE A 27 0.12 2.40 11.28
CA PHE A 27 -0.90 1.97 12.26
C PHE A 27 -0.31 1.12 13.41
N SER A 28 0.73 0.32 13.16
CA SER A 28 1.39 -0.49 14.19
C SER A 28 2.36 0.28 15.09
N LEU A 29 2.93 1.40 14.66
CA LEU A 29 3.86 2.17 15.50
C LEU A 29 3.18 2.79 16.72
N GLU A 30 1.91 3.18 16.65
CA GLU A 30 1.18 3.65 17.84
C GLU A 30 0.95 2.50 18.83
N LYS A 31 0.51 1.31 18.37
CA LYS A 31 0.31 0.14 19.24
C LYS A 31 1.61 -0.43 19.81
N VAL A 32 2.71 -0.43 19.06
CA VAL A 32 4.04 -0.84 19.53
C VAL A 32 4.60 0.16 20.53
N ARG A 33 4.31 1.47 20.39
CA ARG A 33 4.69 2.48 21.39
C ARG A 33 4.00 2.23 22.73
N THR A 34 2.72 1.86 22.72
CA THR A 34 1.96 1.50 23.94
C THR A 34 2.40 0.16 24.51
N TYR A 35 2.70 -0.83 23.67
CA TYR A 35 3.15 -2.17 24.10
C TYR A 35 4.56 -2.14 24.74
N ILE A 36 5.50 -1.38 24.17
CA ILE A 36 6.85 -1.21 24.72
C ILE A 36 6.83 -0.35 25.99
N ALA A 37 5.99 0.69 26.04
CA ALA A 37 5.82 1.51 27.24
C ALA A 37 5.25 0.69 28.42
N ASN A 38 4.35 -0.26 28.16
CA ASN A 38 3.69 -1.04 29.21
C ASN A 38 4.46 -2.29 29.67
N ARG A 39 5.41 -2.84 28.88
CA ARG A 39 6.18 -4.05 29.28
C ARG A 39 7.60 -3.80 29.81
N ILE A 40 8.20 -2.63 29.58
CA ILE A 40 9.54 -2.32 30.13
C ILE A 40 9.49 -1.90 31.61
N VAL A 41 8.30 -1.63 32.16
CA VAL A 41 8.15 -1.27 33.58
C VAL A 41 8.28 -2.48 34.52
N PHE A 42 8.16 -3.71 34.03
CA PHE A 42 8.22 -4.92 34.87
C PHE A 42 9.10 -6.00 34.24
N ALA A 43 10.40 -5.92 34.47
CA ALA A 43 11.27 -7.04 34.86
C ALA A 43 12.74 -6.76 34.48
N VAL A 44 13.62 -6.96 35.47
CA VAL A 44 15.09 -7.01 35.38
C VAL A 44 15.80 -5.66 35.34
N ILE A 45 16.54 -5.38 36.41
CA ILE A 45 17.51 -4.28 36.53
C ILE A 45 18.52 -4.41 35.38
N PRO A 46 18.50 -3.53 34.35
CA PRO A 46 19.47 -3.59 33.28
C PRO A 46 20.80 -3.07 33.82
N SER A 47 21.87 -3.86 33.71
CA SER A 47 23.21 -3.37 34.06
C SER A 47 23.52 -2.07 33.29
N LEU A 48 24.33 -1.19 33.88
CA LEU A 48 24.68 0.13 33.31
C LEU A 48 25.20 0.04 31.85
N ALA A 49 25.78 -1.11 31.49
CA ALA A 49 26.23 -1.43 30.13
C ALA A 49 25.07 -1.64 29.14
N VAL A 50 24.04 -2.39 29.53
CA VAL A 50 22.83 -2.62 28.71
C VAL A 50 22.08 -1.31 28.50
N TYR A 51 21.96 -0.48 29.54
CA TYR A 51 21.34 0.85 29.42
C TYR A 51 22.11 1.79 28.47
N LYS A 52 23.45 1.79 28.52
CA LYS A 52 24.29 2.58 27.60
C LYS A 52 24.18 2.10 26.14
N ILE A 53 24.09 0.80 25.91
CA ILE A 53 23.90 0.22 24.57
C ILE A 53 22.52 0.59 24.04
N LEU A 54 21.45 0.40 24.83
CA LEU A 54 20.09 0.77 24.43
C LEU A 54 19.94 2.27 24.16
N LYS A 55 20.58 3.13 24.96
CA LYS A 55 20.58 4.60 24.75
C LYS A 55 21.31 4.98 23.46
N ARG A 56 22.43 4.32 23.13
CA ARG A 56 23.16 4.51 21.87
C ARG A 56 22.37 4.00 20.66
N CYS A 57 21.73 2.83 20.76
CA CYS A 57 20.85 2.30 19.72
C CYS A 57 19.65 3.21 19.48
N ARG A 58 19.02 3.72 20.54
CA ARG A 58 17.90 4.67 20.44
C ARG A 58 18.32 5.97 19.77
N ALA A 59 19.47 6.54 20.15
CA ALA A 59 20.02 7.74 19.51
C ALA A 59 20.39 7.52 18.03
N PHE A 60 20.92 6.34 17.69
CA PHE A 60 21.23 5.95 16.31
C PHE A 60 19.98 5.77 15.46
N ILE A 61 18.94 5.12 15.99
CA ILE A 61 17.62 4.98 15.35
C ILE A 61 16.99 6.35 15.14
N TYR A 62 17.01 7.25 16.12
CA TYR A 62 16.48 8.61 15.95
C TYR A 62 17.29 9.42 14.93
N ARG A 63 18.62 9.26 14.88
CA ARG A 63 19.45 9.91 13.86
C ARG A 63 19.13 9.39 12.47
N LEU A 64 19.08 8.07 12.27
CA LEU A 64 18.65 7.46 11.01
C LEU A 64 17.25 7.92 10.62
N TYR A 65 16.29 7.88 11.54
CA TYR A 65 14.94 8.36 11.31
C TYR A 65 14.91 9.84 10.92
N SER A 66 15.72 10.69 11.56
CA SER A 66 15.82 12.12 11.23
C SER A 66 16.46 12.37 9.87
N VAL A 67 17.46 11.58 9.48
CA VAL A 67 18.13 11.65 8.17
C VAL A 67 17.21 11.14 7.08
N PHE A 68 16.57 9.98 7.26
CA PHE A 68 15.54 9.47 6.36
C PHE A 68 14.35 10.43 6.24
N ARG A 69 13.91 11.06 7.34
CA ARG A 69 12.86 12.08 7.36
C ARG A 69 13.28 13.36 6.63
N LYS A 70 14.56 13.78 6.73
CA LYS A 70 15.11 14.97 6.05
C LYS A 70 15.32 14.72 4.55
N ILE A 71 15.77 13.53 4.17
CA ILE A 71 15.87 13.09 2.76
C ILE A 71 14.46 12.98 2.15
N ARG A 72 13.47 12.42 2.87
CA ARG A 72 12.06 12.39 2.43
C ARG A 72 11.44 13.77 2.28
N ARG A 73 11.67 14.69 3.22
CA ARG A 73 11.11 16.06 3.17
C ARG A 73 11.61 16.88 1.99
N ASN A 74 12.81 16.61 1.48
CA ASN A 74 13.37 17.33 0.33
C ASN A 74 12.90 16.77 -1.03
N GLN A 75 12.06 15.72 -1.06
CA GLN A 75 11.58 15.08 -2.29
C GLN A 75 10.06 14.83 -2.34
N LEU A 76 9.30 15.13 -1.29
CA LEU A 76 7.84 14.93 -1.28
C LEU A 76 7.12 16.24 -1.58
N MET A 77 6.36 16.26 -2.67
CA MET A 77 5.42 17.35 -2.99
C MET A 77 4.54 17.65 -1.77
N THR A 78 4.38 18.94 -1.45
CA THR A 78 3.39 19.40 -0.47
C THR A 78 1.97 19.03 -0.92
N TYR A 79 1.01 18.96 0.01
CA TYR A 79 -0.39 18.66 -0.36
C TYR A 79 -0.92 19.61 -1.44
N TYR A 80 -0.63 20.91 -1.33
CA TYR A 80 -1.02 21.90 -2.35
C TYR A 80 -0.42 21.59 -3.74
N GLU A 81 0.84 21.20 -3.81
CA GLU A 81 1.48 20.80 -5.07
C GLU A 81 0.88 19.51 -5.62
N GLN A 82 0.56 18.54 -4.76
CA GLN A 82 -0.12 17.30 -5.15
C GLN A 82 -1.50 17.61 -5.75
N VAL A 83 -2.32 18.42 -5.07
CA VAL A 83 -3.64 18.84 -5.57
C VAL A 83 -3.50 19.57 -6.91
N LYS A 84 -2.58 20.54 -7.02
CA LYS A 84 -2.34 21.27 -8.27
C LYS A 84 -1.96 20.34 -9.43
N LYS A 85 -1.17 19.30 -9.16
CA LYS A 85 -0.69 18.35 -10.17
C LYS A 85 -1.76 17.33 -10.57
N PHE A 86 -2.49 16.77 -9.60
CA PHE A 86 -3.29 15.56 -9.83
C PHE A 86 -4.80 15.76 -9.79
N LYS A 87 -5.33 16.87 -9.25
CA LYS A 87 -6.79 17.08 -9.08
C LYS A 87 -7.57 16.83 -10.37
N LYS A 88 -7.06 17.32 -11.51
CA LYS A 88 -7.71 17.16 -12.83
C LYS A 88 -7.73 15.73 -13.38
N MET A 89 -6.92 14.82 -12.82
CA MET A 89 -6.89 13.42 -13.23
C MET A 89 -7.97 12.59 -12.54
N ILE A 90 -8.58 13.10 -11.46
CA ILE A 90 -9.58 12.37 -10.68
C ILE A 90 -10.91 12.37 -11.46
N PRO A 91 -11.43 11.18 -11.83
CA PRO A 91 -12.74 11.08 -12.47
C PRO A 91 -13.85 11.45 -11.49
N ILE A 92 -14.81 12.25 -11.94
CA ILE A 92 -16.05 12.52 -11.23
C ILE A 92 -17.09 11.49 -11.67
N GLY A 93 -17.76 10.86 -10.71
CA GLY A 93 -18.67 9.75 -10.90
C GLY A 93 -18.10 8.47 -10.31
N VAL A 94 -18.80 7.91 -9.31
CA VAL A 94 -18.37 6.69 -8.64
C VAL A 94 -18.80 5.48 -9.47
N LYS A 95 -17.85 4.65 -9.89
CA LYS A 95 -18.14 3.41 -10.62
C LYS A 95 -18.75 2.34 -9.73
N SER A 96 -19.54 1.48 -10.34
CA SER A 96 -19.99 0.21 -9.76
C SER A 96 -18.87 -0.83 -9.75
N THR A 97 -19.04 -1.87 -8.96
CA THR A 97 -18.10 -3.00 -8.88
C THR A 97 -17.95 -3.71 -10.22
N SER A 98 -19.04 -3.88 -10.98
CA SER A 98 -18.99 -4.45 -12.33
C SER A 98 -18.15 -3.60 -13.28
N GLU A 99 -18.32 -2.27 -13.28
CA GLU A 99 -17.51 -1.38 -14.12
C GLU A 99 -16.03 -1.39 -13.73
N LEU A 100 -15.72 -1.59 -12.45
CA LEU A 100 -14.34 -1.76 -11.98
C LEU A 100 -13.72 -3.08 -12.42
N ILE A 101 -14.50 -4.16 -12.42
CA ILE A 101 -14.07 -5.46 -12.93
C ILE A 101 -13.85 -5.39 -14.45
N ASP A 102 -14.72 -4.70 -15.18
CA ASP A 102 -14.55 -4.48 -16.63
C ASP A 102 -13.30 -3.63 -16.90
N PHE A 103 -13.07 -2.59 -16.10
CA PHE A 103 -11.84 -1.82 -16.16
C PHE A 103 -10.60 -2.69 -15.88
N LEU A 104 -10.62 -3.54 -14.86
CA LEU A 104 -9.53 -4.48 -14.55
C LEU A 104 -9.25 -5.40 -15.75
N LYS A 105 -10.29 -6.02 -16.32
CA LYS A 105 -10.20 -6.90 -17.49
C LYS A 105 -9.71 -6.19 -18.75
N SER A 106 -9.94 -4.88 -18.86
CA SER A 106 -9.37 -4.07 -19.95
C SER A 106 -7.85 -3.87 -19.83
N LYS A 107 -7.30 -3.97 -18.61
CA LYS A 107 -5.88 -3.75 -18.31
C LYS A 107 -5.06 -5.04 -18.33
N VAL A 108 -5.62 -6.11 -17.81
CA VAL A 108 -4.94 -7.40 -17.62
C VAL A 108 -5.92 -8.54 -17.82
N ASP A 109 -5.40 -9.69 -18.25
CA ASP A 109 -6.18 -10.92 -18.29
C ASP A 109 -6.22 -11.52 -16.88
N VAL A 110 -7.41 -11.87 -16.41
CA VAL A 110 -7.64 -12.33 -15.03
C VAL A 110 -8.51 -13.57 -15.01
N GLU A 111 -8.27 -14.42 -14.02
CA GLU A 111 -9.16 -15.50 -13.63
C GLU A 111 -9.74 -15.19 -12.24
N GLU A 112 -11.05 -15.33 -12.08
CA GLU A 112 -11.68 -15.22 -10.76
C GLU A 112 -11.47 -16.54 -10.01
N ILE A 113 -11.01 -16.45 -8.76
CA ILE A 113 -10.69 -17.61 -7.93
C ILE A 113 -11.52 -17.59 -6.65
N SER A 114 -11.70 -18.76 -6.06
CA SER A 114 -12.40 -18.90 -4.80
C SER A 114 -11.55 -18.37 -3.63
N PHE A 115 -12.22 -18.11 -2.51
CA PHE A 115 -11.55 -17.81 -1.24
C PHE A 115 -10.63 -18.94 -0.78
N ASP A 116 -10.99 -20.19 -1.04
CA ASP A 116 -10.24 -21.37 -0.63
C ASP A 116 -8.91 -21.49 -1.38
N ASP A 117 -8.86 -20.98 -2.60
CA ASP A 117 -7.66 -20.93 -3.44
C ASP A 117 -6.77 -19.70 -3.14
N PHE A 118 -7.19 -18.84 -2.21
CA PHE A 118 -6.47 -17.63 -1.84
C PHE A 118 -5.67 -17.81 -0.54
N PRO A 119 -4.44 -17.27 -0.44
CA PRO A 119 -3.61 -17.49 0.75
C PRO A 119 -4.30 -17.02 2.05
N TYR A 120 -4.55 -17.96 2.96
CA TYR A 120 -5.35 -17.76 4.18
C TYR A 120 -4.92 -16.56 5.04
N TYR A 121 -3.61 -16.30 5.16
CA TYR A 121 -3.09 -15.17 5.95
C TYR A 121 -3.54 -13.81 5.42
N ASN A 122 -3.92 -13.71 4.15
CA ASN A 122 -4.42 -12.48 3.57
C ASN A 122 -5.90 -12.23 3.91
N LEU A 123 -6.69 -13.27 4.20
CA LEU A 123 -8.14 -13.14 4.34
C LEU A 123 -8.56 -12.29 5.54
N GLN A 124 -8.03 -12.58 6.73
CA GLN A 124 -8.33 -11.78 7.93
C GLN A 124 -7.90 -10.31 7.76
N MET A 125 -6.76 -10.09 7.10
CA MET A 125 -6.25 -8.75 6.82
C MET A 125 -7.18 -8.01 5.85
N LEU A 126 -7.64 -8.67 4.77
CA LEU A 126 -8.56 -8.10 3.80
C LEU A 126 -9.87 -7.70 4.46
N THR A 127 -10.47 -8.59 5.24
CA THR A 127 -11.72 -8.31 5.98
C THR A 127 -11.54 -7.14 6.93
N ASN A 128 -10.48 -7.13 7.75
CA ASN A 128 -10.23 -6.03 8.67
C ASN A 128 -10.01 -4.69 7.94
N ASN A 129 -9.31 -4.71 6.80
CA ASN A 129 -9.09 -3.50 6.02
C ASN A 129 -10.38 -2.99 5.36
N ALA A 130 -11.22 -3.88 4.84
CA ALA A 130 -12.51 -3.51 4.26
C ALA A 130 -13.46 -2.94 5.32
N VAL A 131 -13.50 -3.53 6.52
CA VAL A 131 -14.32 -3.03 7.64
C VAL A 131 -13.96 -1.60 8.01
N HIS A 132 -12.66 -1.26 7.97
CA HIS A 132 -12.13 0.03 8.37
C HIS A 132 -11.78 0.95 7.20
N CYS A 133 -12.23 0.65 5.99
CA CYS A 133 -12.00 1.52 4.84
C CYS A 133 -12.87 2.79 4.93
N ILE A 134 -12.46 3.85 4.22
CA ILE A 134 -13.18 5.13 4.21
C ILE A 134 -14.63 4.93 3.73
N GLN A 135 -14.81 4.10 2.71
CA GLN A 135 -16.10 3.81 2.09
C GLN A 135 -17.06 3.10 3.06
N ASN A 136 -16.55 2.33 4.03
CA ASN A 136 -17.38 1.64 5.01
C ASN A 136 -17.71 2.49 6.25
N MET A 137 -17.18 3.72 6.36
CA MET A 137 -17.49 4.60 7.49
C MET A 137 -18.98 4.92 7.58
N GLU A 138 -19.67 5.03 6.44
CA GLU A 138 -21.12 5.29 6.40
C GLU A 138 -21.93 4.01 6.26
N LEU A 139 -21.47 3.07 5.43
CA LEU A 139 -22.22 1.84 5.13
C LEU A 139 -22.29 0.87 6.32
N GLN A 140 -21.24 0.84 7.17
CA GLN A 140 -21.15 -0.01 8.35
C GLN A 140 -21.43 -1.50 8.05
N ILE A 141 -21.00 -1.98 6.87
CA ILE A 141 -21.10 -3.38 6.49
C ILE A 141 -20.26 -4.20 7.45
N LYS A 142 -20.85 -5.28 7.97
CA LYS A 142 -20.19 -6.18 8.89
C LYS A 142 -19.34 -7.21 8.14
N PRO A 143 -18.27 -7.74 8.75
CA PRO A 143 -17.41 -8.77 8.17
C PRO A 143 -18.17 -9.92 7.49
N GLU A 144 -19.22 -10.42 8.14
CA GLU A 144 -20.04 -11.56 7.71
C GLU A 144 -20.90 -11.28 6.48
N ASP A 145 -21.18 -10.01 6.20
CA ASP A 145 -22.01 -9.56 5.08
C ASP A 145 -21.16 -9.09 3.88
N MET A 146 -19.83 -9.13 3.99
CA MET A 146 -18.94 -8.67 2.92
C MET A 146 -18.81 -9.70 1.79
N LEU A 147 -18.84 -9.21 0.56
CA LEU A 147 -18.74 -10.03 -0.64
C LEU A 147 -17.46 -9.69 -1.38
N PHE A 148 -16.40 -10.48 -1.20
CA PHE A 148 -15.15 -10.25 -1.91
C PHE A 148 -15.09 -11.06 -3.20
N ARG A 149 -14.64 -10.40 -4.25
CA ARG A 149 -14.28 -11.00 -5.54
C ARG A 149 -12.79 -10.97 -5.72
N ILE A 150 -12.20 -12.14 -5.93
CA ILE A 150 -10.75 -12.35 -5.94
C ILE A 150 -10.34 -12.72 -7.35
N PHE A 151 -9.44 -11.92 -7.92
CA PHE A 151 -8.92 -12.11 -9.27
C PHE A 151 -7.44 -12.41 -9.20
N ARG A 152 -7.03 -13.55 -9.77
CA ARG A 152 -5.64 -13.85 -10.08
C ARG A 152 -5.31 -13.29 -11.46
N VAL A 153 -4.23 -12.53 -11.54
CA VAL A 153 -3.74 -11.95 -12.79
C VAL A 153 -2.90 -12.99 -13.52
N ILE A 154 -3.26 -13.25 -14.79
CA ILE A 154 -2.56 -14.17 -15.67
C ILE A 154 -1.26 -13.49 -16.15
N LYS A 155 -0.13 -14.17 -15.98
CA LYS A 155 1.17 -13.65 -16.43
C LYS A 155 1.28 -13.74 -17.95
N ASN A 156 1.26 -12.58 -18.59
CA ASN A 156 1.46 -12.38 -20.03
C ASN A 156 1.94 -10.94 -20.31
N GLU A 157 2.10 -10.61 -21.60
CA GLU A 157 2.58 -9.31 -22.07
C GLU A 157 1.77 -8.11 -21.53
N LYS A 158 0.45 -8.25 -21.31
CA LYS A 158 -0.38 -7.17 -20.72
C LYS A 158 -0.04 -6.92 -19.26
N SER A 159 0.29 -7.99 -18.53
CA SER A 159 0.57 -7.97 -17.08
C SER A 159 2.01 -7.58 -16.73
N ASP A 160 2.94 -7.63 -17.69
CA ASP A 160 4.39 -7.48 -17.44
C ASP A 160 4.73 -6.17 -16.75
N LYS A 161 4.09 -5.07 -17.16
CA LYS A 161 4.32 -3.74 -16.57
C LYS A 161 3.83 -3.59 -15.12
N TYR A 162 3.05 -4.55 -14.63
CA TYR A 162 2.53 -4.62 -13.25
C TYR A 162 3.29 -5.65 -12.41
N CYS A 163 4.07 -6.53 -13.03
CA CYS A 163 4.80 -7.59 -12.37
C CYS A 163 6.08 -7.06 -11.73
N GLU A 164 6.23 -7.26 -10.43
CA GLU A 164 7.53 -7.08 -9.78
C GLU A 164 8.40 -8.31 -10.07
N ALA A 165 9.64 -8.08 -10.53
CA ALA A 165 10.56 -9.12 -11.02
C ALA A 165 10.88 -10.26 -10.02
N ASN A 166 10.54 -10.12 -8.74
CA ASN A 166 10.93 -11.04 -7.67
C ASN A 166 9.76 -11.57 -6.81
N SER A 167 8.50 -11.40 -7.24
CA SER A 167 7.36 -11.95 -6.50
C SER A 167 7.25 -13.46 -6.70
N LYS A 168 7.43 -14.24 -5.63
CA LYS A 168 7.09 -15.67 -5.60
C LYS A 168 5.57 -15.90 -5.60
N ASP A 169 4.81 -14.93 -5.09
CA ASP A 169 3.36 -14.97 -5.08
C ASP A 169 2.80 -14.62 -6.46
N PHE A 170 1.64 -15.18 -6.81
CA PHE A 170 0.89 -14.70 -7.96
C PHE A 170 0.37 -13.28 -7.72
N MET A 171 0.18 -12.53 -8.79
CA MET A 171 -0.40 -11.19 -8.69
C MET A 171 -1.92 -11.30 -8.56
N PHE A 172 -2.51 -10.51 -7.68
CA PHE A 172 -3.94 -10.55 -7.42
C PHE A 172 -4.55 -9.16 -7.28
N VAL A 173 -5.85 -9.11 -7.51
CA VAL A 173 -6.74 -7.99 -7.18
C VAL A 173 -7.94 -8.53 -6.42
N VAL A 174 -8.30 -7.88 -5.32
CA VAL A 174 -9.51 -8.16 -4.55
C VAL A 174 -10.39 -6.92 -4.58
N ILE A 175 -11.67 -7.11 -4.83
CA ILE A 175 -12.68 -6.05 -4.76
C ILE A 175 -13.81 -6.54 -3.86
N GLU A 176 -14.17 -5.76 -2.83
CA GLU A 176 -15.35 -6.01 -2.01
C GLU A 176 -16.56 -5.28 -2.60
N GLU A 177 -17.68 -5.96 -2.82
CA GLU A 177 -18.78 -5.45 -3.64
C GLU A 177 -19.52 -4.27 -3.01
N HIS A 178 -19.72 -4.25 -1.69
CA HIS A 178 -20.56 -3.25 -1.02
C HIS A 178 -19.80 -1.94 -0.78
N THR A 179 -18.62 -2.04 -0.21
CA THR A 179 -17.73 -0.94 0.17
C THR A 179 -16.83 -0.50 -0.97
N LYS A 180 -16.71 -1.31 -2.03
CA LYS A 180 -15.77 -1.07 -3.16
C LYS A 180 -14.32 -1.03 -2.68
N TYR A 181 -14.02 -1.67 -1.55
CA TYR A 181 -12.66 -1.79 -1.07
C TYR A 181 -11.81 -2.56 -2.09
N ILE A 182 -10.67 -1.99 -2.48
CA ILE A 182 -9.75 -2.58 -3.44
C ILE A 182 -8.44 -2.95 -2.74
N CYS A 183 -7.96 -4.16 -2.99
CA CYS A 183 -6.62 -4.58 -2.62
C CYS A 183 -5.90 -5.18 -3.82
N SER A 184 -4.64 -4.81 -4.04
CA SER A 184 -3.78 -5.51 -4.97
C SER A 184 -2.37 -5.57 -4.42
N ASN A 185 -1.67 -6.63 -4.76
CA ASN A 185 -0.26 -6.78 -4.42
C ASN A 185 0.69 -6.15 -5.47
N SER A 186 0.14 -5.49 -6.49
CA SER A 186 0.82 -4.58 -7.41
C SER A 186 0.38 -3.13 -7.15
N ASN A 187 1.31 -2.28 -6.69
CA ASN A 187 1.01 -0.87 -6.37
C ASN A 187 0.48 -0.12 -7.59
N ARG A 188 1.09 -0.36 -8.76
CA ARG A 188 0.69 0.30 -10.00
C ARG A 188 -0.74 -0.08 -10.38
N LEU A 189 -1.07 -1.37 -10.35
CA LEU A 189 -2.42 -1.83 -10.69
C LEU A 189 -3.45 -1.33 -9.67
N PHE A 190 -3.11 -1.34 -8.37
CA PHE A 190 -3.93 -0.76 -7.32
C PHE A 190 -4.28 0.71 -7.62
N VAL A 191 -3.28 1.56 -7.91
CA VAL A 191 -3.52 2.99 -8.15
C VAL A 191 -4.33 3.24 -9.41
N GLU A 192 -4.12 2.46 -10.48
CA GLU A 192 -4.93 2.58 -11.70
C GLU A 192 -6.41 2.26 -11.45
N ILE A 193 -6.72 1.24 -10.64
CA ILE A 193 -8.11 0.86 -10.31
C ILE A 193 -8.73 1.84 -9.30
N ASP A 194 -7.97 2.25 -8.28
CA ASP A 194 -8.41 3.24 -7.29
C ASP A 194 -8.76 4.57 -7.97
N LEU A 195 -7.91 5.05 -8.88
CA LEU A 195 -8.20 6.24 -9.69
C LEU A 195 -9.42 6.02 -10.59
N ALA A 196 -9.54 4.85 -11.22
CA ALA A 196 -10.66 4.54 -12.08
C ALA A 196 -12.00 4.46 -11.33
N SER A 197 -12.00 4.23 -10.02
CA SER A 197 -13.20 4.17 -9.18
C SER A 197 -13.95 5.50 -9.12
N GLY A 198 -13.22 6.61 -9.28
CA GLY A 198 -13.78 7.95 -9.23
C GLY A 198 -14.34 8.33 -7.87
N ILE A 199 -14.79 9.58 -7.76
CA ILE A 199 -15.42 10.11 -6.54
C ILE A 199 -16.69 10.89 -6.87
N SER A 200 -17.50 11.14 -5.86
CA SER A 200 -18.67 12.01 -6.01
C SER A 200 -18.24 13.46 -6.29
N GLN A 201 -19.15 14.24 -6.87
CA GLN A 201 -18.93 15.67 -7.07
C GLN A 201 -18.69 16.41 -5.74
N ASP A 202 -19.36 15.97 -4.68
CA ASP A 202 -19.22 16.55 -3.33
C ASP A 202 -17.80 16.33 -2.77
N GLU A 203 -17.29 15.09 -2.81
CA GLU A 203 -15.93 14.75 -2.43
C GLU A 203 -14.88 15.57 -3.21
N TYR A 204 -15.12 15.78 -4.50
CA TYR A 204 -14.23 16.57 -5.37
C TYR A 204 -14.22 18.06 -5.01
N ASN A 205 -15.38 18.63 -4.69
CA ASN A 205 -15.53 20.05 -4.36
C ASN A 205 -14.98 20.36 -2.98
N ASN A 206 -15.28 19.50 -2.00
CA ASN A 206 -14.94 19.72 -0.59
C ASN A 206 -13.58 19.14 -0.20
N GLU A 207 -12.90 18.45 -1.13
CA GLU A 207 -11.66 17.72 -0.87
C GLU A 207 -11.82 16.76 0.31
N GLY A 208 -12.83 15.89 0.23
CA GLY A 208 -13.16 14.92 1.26
C GLY A 208 -12.11 13.82 1.45
N LEU A 209 -12.43 12.80 2.24
CA LEU A 209 -11.45 11.79 2.63
C LEU A 209 -11.01 10.93 1.44
N LEU A 210 -11.92 10.59 0.53
CA LEU A 210 -11.59 9.82 -0.66
C LEU A 210 -10.76 10.64 -1.64
N PHE A 211 -11.10 11.92 -1.81
CA PHE A 211 -10.28 12.84 -2.61
C PHE A 211 -8.84 12.91 -2.10
N ARG A 212 -8.65 13.14 -0.79
CA ARG A 212 -7.32 13.23 -0.18
C ARG A 212 -6.54 11.93 -0.27
N SER A 213 -7.22 10.80 -0.08
CA SER A 213 -6.66 9.46 -0.25
C SER A 213 -6.11 9.26 -1.67
N LEU A 214 -6.92 9.57 -2.70
CA LEU A 214 -6.53 9.45 -4.10
C LEU A 214 -5.35 10.35 -4.46
N ILE A 215 -5.36 11.62 -4.01
CA ILE A 215 -4.24 12.55 -4.20
C ILE A 215 -2.95 11.97 -3.61
N SER A 216 -3.02 11.40 -2.40
CA SER A 216 -1.87 10.77 -1.76
C SER A 216 -1.38 9.53 -2.53
N HIS A 217 -2.28 8.69 -3.02
CA HIS A 217 -1.91 7.51 -3.82
C HIS A 217 -1.23 7.90 -5.14
N MET A 218 -1.75 8.91 -5.85
CA MET A 218 -1.14 9.42 -7.08
C MET A 218 0.23 10.07 -6.83
N ALA A 219 0.39 10.80 -5.72
CA ALA A 219 1.67 11.40 -5.35
C ALA A 219 2.75 10.34 -5.11
N ILE A 220 2.40 9.24 -4.42
CA ILE A 220 3.29 8.09 -4.21
C ILE A 220 3.62 7.43 -5.55
N ALA A 221 2.61 7.12 -6.37
CA ALA A 221 2.78 6.48 -7.66
C ALA A 221 3.66 7.28 -8.64
N SER A 222 3.53 8.62 -8.65
CA SER A 222 4.39 9.49 -9.46
C SER A 222 5.83 9.49 -8.94
N GLY A 223 6.04 9.40 -7.63
CA GLY A 223 7.37 9.22 -7.03
C GLY A 223 8.01 7.87 -7.36
N GLU A 224 7.21 6.84 -7.60
CA GLU A 224 7.63 5.50 -8.02
C GLU A 224 7.78 5.34 -9.54
N GLY A 225 7.44 6.39 -10.32
CA GLY A 225 7.58 6.40 -11.78
C GLY A 225 6.43 5.72 -12.54
N TYR A 226 5.27 5.57 -11.90
CA TYR A 226 4.08 4.96 -12.52
C TYR A 226 3.17 5.97 -13.25
N LEU A 227 3.25 7.26 -12.88
CA LEU A 227 2.44 8.39 -13.36
C LEU A 227 3.30 9.59 -13.77
#